data_AF-A0A5D0S728-F1
#
_entry.id   AF-A0A5D0S728-F1
#
_cell.length_a   1.000
_cell.length_b   1.000
_cell.length_c   1.000
_cell.angle_alpha   90.00
_cell.angle_beta   90.00
_cell.angle_gamma   90.00
#
_symmetry.space_group_name_H-M   'P 1'
#
loop_
_entity.id
_entity.type
_entity.pdbx_description
1 polymer ?
#
loop_
_entity_poly.entity_id
_entity_poly.type
_entity_poly.pdbx_seq_one_letter_code
_entity_poly.pdbx_strand_id
1 'polypeptide(L)'
;MSCSWPLIRASRPTHVTVCRSSDLFYRKEFAMRFVSRAAVVGALALLVSPTSAMAQMLDVPFSTYCPPDAQAACFGAARVMGLDPNGDGFLAVRSGPGSNYSKIGEVYNGDRVETFGGQGNWYAISFGPNNRLGWAHGNWLGDHIP
;
A
#
# COMPACT_ATOMS: atom_id res chain seq x y z
N MET A 1 -16.96 -24.69 42.45
CA MET A 1 -17.05 -26.08 42.92
C MET A 1 -17.14 -26.98 41.71
N SER A 2 -16.18 -27.89 41.60
CA SER A 2 -15.89 -28.78 40.47
C SER A 2 -17.09 -29.58 39.98
N CYS A 3 -17.09 -29.92 38.69
CA CYS A 3 -17.40 -31.28 38.27
C CYS A 3 -16.30 -31.75 37.30
N SER A 4 -15.54 -32.72 37.80
CA SER A 4 -14.48 -33.43 37.10
C SER A 4 -15.06 -34.35 36.02
N TRP A 5 -14.36 -34.46 34.90
CA TRP A 5 -14.66 -35.35 33.77
C TRP A 5 -14.27 -36.82 34.05
N PRO A 6 -15.01 -37.79 33.49
CA PRO A 6 -14.47 -39.11 33.15
C PRO A 6 -14.16 -39.23 31.65
N LEU A 7 -12.90 -39.60 31.38
CA LEU A 7 -12.36 -40.28 30.18
C LEU A 7 -13.30 -41.42 29.73
N ILE A 8 -13.55 -41.79 28.47
CA ILE A 8 -13.00 -41.60 27.11
C ILE A 8 -14.19 -41.90 26.18
N ARG A 9 -14.37 -41.19 25.05
CA ARG A 9 -15.41 -41.55 24.08
C ARG A 9 -14.89 -41.65 22.64
N ALA A 10 -15.38 -42.71 22.02
CA ALA A 10 -15.12 -43.29 20.72
C ALA A 10 -15.36 -42.39 19.49
N SER A 11 -14.79 -42.85 18.37
CA SER A 11 -15.45 -43.18 17.08
C SER A 11 -14.96 -42.46 15.80
N ARG A 12 -14.17 -43.22 15.03
CA ARG A 12 -14.09 -43.32 13.53
C ARG A 12 -13.58 -42.11 12.69
N PRO A 13 -13.08 -42.39 11.46
CA PRO A 13 -12.03 -41.64 10.79
C PRO A 13 -12.56 -40.67 9.72
N THR A 14 -11.85 -39.57 9.45
CA THR A 14 -11.62 -38.94 8.13
C THR A 14 -10.94 -37.58 8.32
N HIS A 15 -9.94 -37.31 7.48
CA HIS A 15 -9.47 -36.00 7.03
C HIS A 15 -9.60 -34.82 8.02
N VAL A 16 -8.48 -34.42 8.64
CA VAL A 16 -8.36 -33.10 9.29
C VAL A 16 -8.31 -32.04 8.18
N THR A 17 -9.49 -31.63 7.73
CA THR A 17 -9.65 -30.38 6.98
C THR A 17 -9.48 -29.25 7.98
N VAL A 18 -8.35 -28.55 7.88
CA VAL A 18 -8.07 -27.32 8.60
C VAL A 18 -9.19 -26.33 8.32
N CYS A 19 -9.88 -25.89 9.37
CA CYS A 19 -10.83 -24.79 9.32
C CYS A 19 -10.09 -23.53 8.85
N ARG A 20 -10.36 -23.14 7.61
CA ARG A 20 -9.91 -21.90 7.00
C ARG A 20 -10.62 -20.74 7.71
N SER A 21 -9.90 -19.99 8.55
CA SER A 21 -10.32 -18.66 8.99
C SER A 21 -10.29 -17.74 7.76
N SER A 22 -11.41 -17.70 7.05
CA SER A 22 -11.74 -16.68 6.07
C SER A 22 -12.66 -15.69 6.75
N ASP A 23 -12.10 -14.85 7.61
CA ASP A 23 -12.80 -13.73 8.18
C ASP A 23 -12.78 -12.55 7.18
N LEU A 24 -14.00 -12.11 6.88
CA LEU A 24 -14.36 -10.83 6.28
C LEU A 24 -14.21 -10.71 4.76
N PHE A 25 -14.79 -11.69 4.06
CA PHE A 25 -15.44 -11.44 2.77
C PHE A 25 -16.58 -10.43 2.97
N TYR A 26 -16.30 -9.20 2.57
CA TYR A 26 -17.21 -8.19 2.05
C TYR A 26 -18.59 -8.78 1.68
N ARG A 27 -19.54 -8.69 2.61
CA ARG A 27 -20.91 -9.15 2.44
C ARG A 27 -21.57 -8.28 1.37
N LYS A 28 -21.63 -8.81 0.15
CA LYS A 28 -22.52 -8.34 -0.92
C LYS A 28 -23.97 -8.50 -0.45
N GLU A 29 -24.49 -7.52 0.29
CA GLU A 29 -25.94 -7.39 0.51
C GLU A 29 -26.51 -6.57 -0.66
N PHE A 30 -26.66 -7.25 -1.80
CA PHE A 30 -27.55 -6.81 -2.87
C PHE A 30 -28.99 -7.02 -2.36
N ALA A 31 -29.50 -6.10 -1.55
CA ALA A 31 -30.89 -6.05 -1.15
C ALA A 31 -31.40 -4.63 -1.32
N MET A 32 -31.54 -4.24 -2.59
CA MET A 32 -32.31 -3.10 -3.03
C MET A 32 -33.77 -3.28 -2.59
N ARG A 33 -34.11 -2.73 -1.42
CA ARG A 33 -35.49 -2.56 -0.99
C ARG A 33 -35.95 -1.14 -1.30
N PHE A 34 -36.47 -0.96 -2.51
CA PHE A 34 -37.31 0.17 -2.88
C PHE A 34 -38.62 0.10 -2.07
N VAL A 35 -38.73 0.88 -1.00
CA VAL A 35 -40.01 1.49 -0.59
C VAL A 35 -39.70 2.85 0.04
N SER A 36 -39.65 3.90 -0.78
CA SER A 36 -39.72 5.27 -0.28
C SER A 36 -41.10 5.81 -0.60
N ARG A 37 -41.94 5.94 0.43
CA ARG A 37 -43.15 6.76 0.37
C ARG A 37 -42.72 8.22 0.20
N ALA A 38 -43.34 8.88 -0.78
CA ALA A 38 -43.15 10.27 -1.13
C ALA A 38 -43.54 11.25 0.00
N ALA A 39 -43.09 12.50 -0.19
CA ALA A 39 -43.25 13.71 0.64
C ALA A 39 -42.21 13.78 1.79
N VAL A 40 -41.41 14.85 1.95
CA VAL A 40 -41.80 16.27 2.00
C VAL A 40 -40.64 17.16 1.51
N VAL A 41 -41.01 18.29 0.92
CA VAL A 41 -40.22 19.41 0.38
C VAL A 41 -39.36 20.10 1.46
N GLY A 42 -38.10 20.41 1.16
CA GLY A 42 -37.22 21.23 2.01
C GLY A 42 -35.77 21.25 1.53
N ALA A 43 -35.43 22.18 0.64
CA ALA A 43 -34.11 22.29 0.02
C ALA A 43 -33.09 22.94 0.97
N LEU A 44 -32.19 22.14 1.56
CA LEU A 44 -30.79 22.51 1.85
C LEU A 44 -29.99 21.24 2.19
N ALA A 45 -29.77 20.37 1.20
CA ALA A 45 -28.87 19.23 1.35
C ALA A 45 -27.44 19.71 1.04
N LEU A 46 -26.67 20.03 2.08
CA LEU A 46 -25.21 20.12 1.99
C LEU A 46 -24.71 18.71 1.62
N LEU A 47 -24.48 18.49 0.32
CA LEU A 47 -23.84 17.28 -0.19
C LEU A 47 -22.38 17.28 0.29
N VAL A 48 -22.15 16.73 1.48
CA VAL A 48 -20.82 16.31 1.91
C VAL A 48 -20.39 15.20 0.97
N SER A 49 -19.65 15.59 -0.07
CA SER A 49 -19.01 14.65 -0.98
C SER A 49 -17.98 13.86 -0.17
N PRO A 50 -17.95 12.52 -0.25
CA PRO A 50 -16.87 11.76 0.36
C PRO A 50 -15.57 12.16 -0.34
N THR A 51 -14.68 12.85 0.38
CA THR A 51 -13.33 13.14 -0.11
C THR A 51 -12.64 11.81 -0.36
N SER A 52 -12.44 11.50 -1.64
CA SER A 52 -11.82 10.26 -2.06
C SER A 52 -10.38 10.27 -1.58
N ALA A 53 -10.04 9.37 -0.65
CA ALA A 53 -8.65 9.04 -0.37
C ALA A 53 -8.07 8.40 -1.64
N MET A 54 -7.45 9.20 -2.50
CA MET A 54 -6.88 8.72 -3.75
C MET A 54 -5.67 7.85 -3.45
N ALA A 55 -5.84 6.53 -3.57
CA ALA A 55 -4.72 5.62 -3.74
C ALA A 55 -4.00 6.00 -5.04
N GLN A 56 -2.71 6.29 -4.94
CA GLN A 56 -1.91 6.78 -6.05
C GLN A 56 -1.70 5.63 -7.02
N MET A 57 -2.29 5.71 -8.21
CA MET A 57 -2.12 4.67 -9.21
C MET A 57 -0.75 4.84 -9.88
N LEU A 58 0.11 3.84 -9.71
CA LEU A 58 1.43 3.77 -10.32
C LEU A 58 1.33 2.95 -11.61
N ASP A 59 1.92 3.42 -12.72
CA ASP A 59 1.85 2.72 -14.03
C ASP A 59 2.54 1.36 -13.97
N VAL A 60 3.63 1.28 -13.19
CA VAL A 60 4.29 0.01 -12.87
C VAL A 60 4.25 -0.18 -11.36
N PRO A 61 3.34 -1.03 -10.84
CA PRO A 61 3.24 -1.29 -9.42
C PRO A 61 4.43 -2.12 -8.93
N PHE A 62 4.80 -1.93 -7.66
CA PHE A 62 5.79 -2.74 -6.96
C PHE A 62 5.22 -3.28 -5.65
N SER A 63 5.78 -4.38 -5.15
CA SER A 63 5.36 -4.96 -3.87
C SER A 63 5.92 -4.14 -2.73
N THR A 64 5.04 -3.60 -1.89
CA THR A 64 5.38 -3.07 -0.56
C THR A 64 5.26 -4.13 0.52
N TYR A 65 5.00 -5.38 0.15
CA TYR A 65 4.89 -6.50 1.06
C TYR A 65 6.20 -7.29 1.10
N CYS A 66 6.80 -7.36 2.28
CA CYS A 66 7.93 -8.24 2.57
C CYS A 66 7.40 -9.51 3.22
N PRO A 67 7.71 -10.71 2.69
CA PRO A 67 7.30 -11.95 3.32
C PRO A 67 8.01 -12.16 4.68
N PRO A 68 7.37 -12.88 5.62
CA PRO A 68 7.80 -13.00 7.01
C PRO A 68 9.04 -13.89 7.24
N ASP A 69 9.72 -14.33 6.19
CA ASP A 69 10.98 -15.07 6.21
C ASP A 69 12.17 -14.23 5.73
N ALA A 70 11.94 -12.99 5.28
CA ALA A 70 12.96 -12.12 4.66
C ALA A 70 12.99 -10.68 5.23
N GLN A 71 12.61 -10.45 6.49
CA GLN A 71 12.36 -9.10 7.02
C GLN A 71 13.54 -8.11 6.96
N ALA A 72 14.77 -8.60 6.86
CA ALA A 72 15.97 -7.75 6.87
C ALA A 72 16.52 -7.39 5.49
N ALA A 73 15.90 -7.82 4.38
CA ALA A 73 16.45 -7.61 3.04
C ALA A 73 15.48 -7.01 2.00
N CYS A 74 14.19 -6.87 2.33
CA CYS A 74 13.20 -6.42 1.36
C CYS A 74 13.14 -4.89 1.19
N PHE A 75 13.44 -4.14 2.25
CA PHE A 75 13.32 -2.69 2.27
C PHE A 75 14.64 -2.09 2.72
N GLY A 76 15.18 -1.22 1.87
CA GLY A 76 16.30 -0.38 2.23
C GLY A 76 15.85 1.04 2.54
N ALA A 77 16.80 1.87 2.94
CA ALA A 77 16.64 3.32 2.93
C ALA A 77 17.80 3.95 2.17
N ALA A 78 17.53 5.08 1.53
CA ALA A 78 18.53 5.88 0.83
C ALA A 78 18.33 7.36 1.15
N ARG A 79 19.40 8.14 0.94
CA ARG A 79 19.36 9.60 0.94
C ARG A 79 19.53 10.11 -0.48
N VAL A 80 18.74 11.10 -0.85
CA VAL A 80 18.89 11.78 -2.13
C VAL A 80 20.13 12.67 -2.06
N MET A 81 21.09 12.46 -2.96
CA MET A 81 22.36 13.17 -2.96
C MET A 81 22.86 13.44 -4.37
N GLY A 82 23.69 14.47 -4.52
CA GLY A 82 24.41 14.78 -5.77
C GLY A 82 23.63 15.62 -6.77
N LEU A 83 22.40 16.06 -6.47
CA LEU A 83 21.65 16.95 -7.36
C LEU A 83 22.36 18.30 -7.53
N ASP A 84 22.39 18.83 -8.75
CA ASP A 84 22.98 20.13 -9.05
C ASP A 84 22.06 21.28 -8.58
N PRO A 85 22.48 22.12 -7.62
CA PRO A 85 21.69 23.25 -7.15
C PRO A 85 21.54 24.38 -8.18
N ASN A 86 22.35 24.41 -9.24
CA ASN A 86 22.25 25.40 -10.33
C ASN A 86 21.45 24.89 -11.53
N GLY A 87 21.13 23.59 -11.55
CA GLY A 87 20.32 22.94 -12.59
C GLY A 87 18.86 22.83 -12.16
N ASP A 88 18.26 21.66 -12.38
CA ASP A 88 16.88 21.38 -11.95
C ASP A 88 16.73 21.39 -10.43
N GLY A 89 17.79 21.03 -9.68
CA GLY A 89 17.78 21.02 -8.21
C GLY A 89 16.89 19.95 -7.56
N PHE A 90 16.18 19.14 -8.34
CA PHE A 90 15.30 18.07 -7.87
C PHE A 90 15.53 16.75 -8.61
N LEU A 91 15.19 15.65 -7.94
CA LEU A 91 15.08 14.32 -8.51
C LEU A 91 13.60 14.06 -8.85
N ALA A 92 13.32 13.85 -10.13
CA ALA A 92 11.97 13.52 -10.58
C ALA A 92 11.58 12.11 -10.15
N VAL A 93 10.47 12.02 -9.42
CA VAL A 93 9.80 10.75 -9.11
C VAL A 93 8.73 10.49 -10.14
N ARG A 94 8.73 9.29 -10.71
CA ARG A 94 7.89 8.92 -11.86
C ARG A 94 6.94 7.76 -11.55
N SER A 95 5.93 7.63 -12.39
CA SER A 95 4.93 6.56 -12.31
C SER A 95 5.46 5.17 -12.71
N GLY A 96 6.67 5.08 -13.25
CA GLY A 96 7.30 3.83 -13.65
C GLY A 96 8.81 3.96 -13.86
N PRO A 97 9.52 2.84 -14.03
CA PRO A 97 10.96 2.79 -14.23
C PRO A 97 11.34 3.22 -15.65
N GLY A 98 11.58 4.52 -15.83
CA GLY A 98 12.02 5.06 -17.12
C GLY A 98 11.72 6.54 -17.30
N SER A 99 12.42 7.17 -18.24
CA SER A 99 12.18 8.57 -18.62
C SER A 99 10.86 8.80 -19.37
N ASN A 100 10.26 7.73 -19.91
CA ASN A 100 9.01 7.77 -20.66
C ASN A 100 7.77 7.80 -19.76
N TYR A 101 7.92 7.48 -18.47
CA TYR A 101 6.82 7.51 -17.51
C TYR A 101 6.56 8.91 -16.99
N SER A 102 5.31 9.21 -16.65
CA SER A 102 4.91 10.54 -16.17
C SER A 102 5.58 10.89 -14.84
N LYS A 103 5.94 12.17 -14.67
CA LYS A 103 6.44 12.69 -13.38
C LYS A 103 5.26 12.84 -12.42
N ILE A 104 5.36 12.23 -11.25
CA ILE A 104 4.32 12.24 -10.19
C ILE A 104 4.76 13.02 -8.96
N GLY A 105 6.05 13.33 -8.83
CA GLY A 105 6.60 14.06 -7.69
C GLY A 105 8.06 14.43 -7.89
N GLU A 106 8.60 15.10 -6.89
CA GLU A 106 9.96 15.60 -6.83
C GLU A 106 10.49 15.40 -5.41
N VAL A 107 11.78 15.08 -5.30
CA VAL A 107 12.51 14.97 -4.04
C VAL A 107 13.83 15.72 -4.16
N TYR A 108 14.37 16.19 -3.05
CA TYR A 108 15.49 17.12 -3.00
C TYR A 108 16.70 16.53 -2.27
N ASN A 109 17.88 17.12 -2.47
CA ASN A 109 19.09 16.69 -1.77
C ASN A 109 18.88 16.70 -0.24
N GLY A 110 19.29 15.62 0.42
CA GLY A 110 19.13 15.42 1.85
C GLY A 110 17.85 14.67 2.24
N ASP A 111 16.86 14.58 1.35
CA ASP A 111 15.63 13.84 1.60
C ASP A 111 15.93 12.36 1.85
N ARG A 112 15.33 11.82 2.91
CA ARG A 112 15.38 10.38 3.21
C ARG A 112 14.20 9.69 2.56
N VAL A 113 14.47 8.64 1.80
CA VAL A 113 13.48 7.82 1.11
C VAL A 113 13.64 6.36 1.49
N GLU A 114 12.55 5.61 1.51
CA GLU A 114 12.57 4.16 1.67
C GLU A 114 12.58 3.51 0.29
N THR A 115 13.39 2.47 0.11
CA THR A 115 13.56 1.76 -1.17
C THR A 115 12.98 0.36 -1.08
N PHE A 116 12.15 -0.04 -2.03
CA PHE A 116 11.44 -1.33 -2.05
C PHE A 116 12.03 -2.34 -3.04
N GLY A 117 13.07 -1.95 -3.76
CA GLY A 117 13.72 -2.73 -4.81
C GLY A 117 14.04 -1.89 -6.04
N GLY A 118 14.73 -2.49 -7.00
CA GLY A 118 15.18 -1.83 -8.21
C GLY A 118 14.84 -2.61 -9.48
N GLN A 119 14.60 -1.89 -10.56
CA GLN A 119 14.49 -2.40 -11.92
C GLN A 119 15.47 -1.63 -12.82
N GLY A 120 16.61 -2.25 -13.12
CA GLY A 120 17.70 -1.60 -13.83
C GLY A 120 18.26 -0.41 -13.02
N ASN A 121 18.30 0.78 -13.63
CA ASN A 121 18.79 2.00 -12.97
C ASN A 121 17.71 2.73 -12.15
N TRP A 122 16.51 2.17 -12.01
CA TRP A 122 15.38 2.79 -11.33
C TRP A 122 15.05 2.03 -10.05
N TYR A 123 14.78 2.77 -8.99
CA TYR A 123 14.41 2.23 -7.68
C TYR A 123 13.00 2.65 -7.32
N ALA A 124 12.23 1.69 -6.82
CA ALA A 124 10.94 1.92 -6.22
C ALA A 124 11.15 2.57 -4.86
N ILE A 125 10.57 3.76 -4.65
CA ILE A 125 10.74 4.54 -3.45
C ILE A 125 9.40 4.95 -2.82
N SER A 126 9.41 5.12 -1.50
CA SER A 126 8.41 5.87 -0.75
C SER A 126 8.99 7.24 -0.37
N PHE A 127 8.25 8.31 -0.65
CA PHE A 127 8.71 9.68 -0.47
C PHE A 127 7.64 10.62 0.08
N GLY A 128 8.11 11.71 0.71
CA GLY A 128 7.27 12.76 1.28
C GLY A 128 6.49 12.33 2.53
N PRO A 129 5.75 13.26 3.16
CA PRO A 129 5.08 13.03 4.44
C PRO A 129 3.90 12.04 4.37
N ASN A 130 3.39 11.77 3.16
CA ASN A 130 2.24 10.89 2.93
C ASN A 130 2.66 9.49 2.43
N ASN A 131 3.94 9.12 2.54
CA ASN A 131 4.50 7.85 2.04
C ASN A 131 4.07 7.55 0.60
N ARG A 132 4.24 8.54 -0.27
CA ARG A 132 3.85 8.45 -1.67
C ARG A 132 4.76 7.45 -2.36
N LEU A 133 4.20 6.61 -3.22
CA LEU A 133 4.98 5.59 -3.93
C LEU A 133 5.37 6.07 -5.32
N GLY A 134 6.57 5.71 -5.76
CA GLY A 134 7.06 6.11 -7.08
C GLY A 134 8.39 5.47 -7.46
N TRP A 135 8.88 5.84 -8.65
CA TRP A 135 10.17 5.39 -9.17
C TRP A 135 11.13 6.55 -9.33
N ALA A 136 12.35 6.39 -8.82
CA ALA A 136 13.42 7.39 -8.94
C ALA A 136 14.70 6.75 -9.49
N HIS A 137 15.53 7.55 -10.16
CA HIS A 137 16.78 7.07 -10.73
C HIS A 137 17.84 6.87 -9.65
N GLY A 138 18.45 5.68 -9.61
CA GLY A 138 19.38 5.26 -8.55
C GLY A 138 20.68 6.07 -8.48
N ASN A 139 21.08 6.74 -9.57
CA ASN A 139 22.28 7.57 -9.61
C ASN A 139 22.30 8.72 -8.56
N TRP A 140 21.12 9.08 -8.05
CA TRP A 140 20.94 10.14 -7.07
C TRP A 140 20.54 9.61 -5.69
N LEU A 141 20.54 8.29 -5.49
CA LEU A 141 20.22 7.63 -4.23
C LEU A 141 21.51 7.08 -3.60
N GLY A 142 22.05 7.83 -2.63
CA GLY A 142 23.22 7.44 -1.86
C GLY A 142 22.88 6.91 -0.47
N ASP A 143 23.91 6.57 0.30
CA ASP A 143 23.80 6.05 1.68
C ASP A 143 22.80 4.89 1.80
N HIS A 144 22.92 3.88 0.93
CA HIS A 144 22.06 2.70 0.99
C HIS A 144 22.29 1.96 2.32
N ILE A 145 21.25 1.97 3.15
CA ILE A 145 21.17 1.16 4.35
C ILE A 145 20.37 -0.08 3.95
N PRO A 146 21.01 -1.26 3.83
CA PRO A 146 20.36 -2.51 3.45
C PRO A 146 19.46 -3.05 4.56
#